data_AF-A0A6G3Q6U9-F1
#
_entry.id   AF-A0A6G3Q6U9-F1
#
_cell.length_a   1.000
_cell.length_b   1.000
_cell.length_c   1.000
_cell.angle_alpha   90.00
_cell.angle_beta   90.00
_cell.angle_gamma   90.00
#
_symmetry.space_group_name_H-M   'P 1'
#
loop_
_entity.id
_entity.type
_entity.pdbx_description
1 polymer ?
#
loop_
_entity_poly.entity_id
_entity_poly.type
_entity_poly.pdbx_seq_one_letter_code
_entity_poly.pdbx_strand_id
1 'polypeptide(L)'
;MSQHTPPGHMAPHIPADLYQQAQATGQPVVYVVTPTPPGIPWRRIVVPFAIAGAVVAGGWGLVAAICFLLDAAAHTFTVIAGAAGPIGLGGITLRLARSKNT
;
A
#
# COMPACT_ATOMS: atom_id res chain seq x y z
N MET A 1 14.12 -37.29 32.10
CA MET A 1 14.53 -36.21 31.18
C MET A 1 15.27 -35.18 32.02
N SER A 2 16.60 -35.24 32.04
CA SER A 2 17.44 -34.45 32.95
C SER A 2 17.98 -33.24 32.20
N GLN A 3 17.19 -32.17 32.11
CA GLN A 3 17.57 -30.96 31.41
C GLN A 3 18.45 -30.10 32.33
N HIS A 4 19.77 -30.30 32.28
CA HIS A 4 20.74 -29.44 32.96
C HIS A 4 20.89 -28.15 32.15
N THR A 5 20.09 -27.14 32.49
CA THR A 5 20.25 -25.82 31.88
C THR A 5 21.09 -24.95 32.82
N PRO A 6 22.16 -24.31 32.33
CA PRO A 6 23.06 -23.52 33.18
C PRO A 6 22.32 -22.40 33.94
N PRO A 7 22.66 -22.16 35.21
CA PRO A 7 22.16 -21.01 35.96
C PRO A 7 22.47 -19.72 35.19
N GLY A 8 21.49 -18.84 35.05
CA GLY A 8 21.64 -17.56 34.35
C GLY A 8 21.22 -17.52 32.88
N HIS A 9 20.92 -18.66 32.24
CA HIS A 9 20.45 -18.65 30.84
C HIS A 9 18.91 -18.60 30.71
N MET A 10 18.17 -19.18 31.65
CA MET A 10 16.69 -19.15 31.64
C MET A 10 16.07 -18.01 32.48
N ALA A 11 16.75 -17.60 33.55
CA ALA A 11 16.25 -16.54 34.43
C ALA A 11 17.44 -15.77 35.01
N PRO A 12 17.99 -14.79 34.27
CA PRO A 12 19.15 -14.00 34.70
C PRO A 12 18.93 -13.23 36.02
N HIS A 13 17.67 -13.02 36.39
CA HIS A 13 17.28 -12.29 37.60
C HIS A 13 17.24 -13.15 38.86
N ILE A 14 17.34 -14.48 38.75
CA ILE A 14 17.41 -15.36 39.92
C ILE A 14 18.87 -15.50 40.32
N PRO A 15 19.28 -15.03 41.52
CA PRO A 15 20.66 -15.17 41.97
C PRO A 15 21.00 -16.65 42.16
N ALA A 16 22.22 -17.03 41.74
CA ALA A 16 22.67 -18.42 41.70
C ALA A 16 22.63 -19.10 43.09
N ASP A 17 22.84 -18.33 44.16
CA ASP A 17 22.88 -18.83 45.54
C ASP A 17 21.51 -19.34 46.00
N LEU A 18 20.43 -18.61 45.68
CA LEU A 18 19.06 -19.05 45.98
C LEU A 18 18.70 -20.32 45.22
N TYR A 19 19.17 -20.45 43.98
CA TYR A 19 18.93 -21.63 43.16
C TYR A 19 19.67 -22.86 43.72
N GLN A 20 20.94 -22.71 44.11
CA GLN A 20 21.73 -23.77 44.71
C GLN A 20 21.18 -24.20 46.07
N GLN A 21 20.75 -23.24 46.90
CA GLN A 21 20.13 -23.53 48.19
C GLN A 21 18.79 -24.25 48.04
N ALA A 22 17.95 -23.83 47.08
CA ALA A 22 16.69 -24.52 46.79
C ALA A 22 16.94 -25.95 46.27
N GLN A 23 17.98 -26.16 45.45
CA GLN A 23 18.38 -27.48 44.97
C GLN A 23 18.89 -28.39 46.09
N ALA A 24 19.72 -27.85 47.00
CA ALA A 24 20.24 -28.59 48.15
C ALA A 24 19.15 -28.98 49.17
N THR A 25 18.09 -28.18 49.26
CA THR A 25 16.97 -28.37 50.21
C THR A 25 15.79 -29.13 49.58
N GLY A 26 15.85 -29.44 48.28
CA GLY A 26 14.76 -30.07 47.54
C GLY A 26 13.51 -29.19 47.40
N GLN A 27 13.65 -27.87 47.49
CA GLN A 27 12.54 -26.93 47.36
C GLN A 27 12.16 -26.72 45.89
N PRO A 28 10.86 -26.66 45.55
CA PRO A 28 10.40 -26.44 44.18
C PRO A 28 10.65 -24.99 43.72
N VAL A 29 11.26 -24.82 42.54
CA VAL A 29 11.52 -23.51 41.90
C VAL A 29 10.51 -23.29 40.77
N VAL A 30 9.68 -22.25 40.88
CA VAL A 30 8.67 -21.88 39.87
C VAL A 30 9.16 -20.70 39.04
N TYR A 31 9.24 -20.89 37.73
CA TYR A 31 9.61 -19.85 36.77
C TYR A 31 8.35 -19.19 36.21
N VAL A 32 8.15 -17.91 36.51
CA VAL A 32 7.10 -17.10 35.88
C VAL A 32 7.75 -16.21 34.83
N VAL A 33 7.59 -16.59 33.56
CA VAL A 33 8.07 -15.79 32.43
C VAL A 33 6.90 -14.93 31.94
N THR A 34 6.94 -13.63 32.21
CA THR A 34 6.01 -12.69 31.58
C THR A 34 6.50 -12.40 30.16
N PRO A 35 5.73 -12.72 29.10
CA PRO A 35 6.09 -12.34 27.75
C PRO A 35 6.06 -10.82 27.65
N THR A 36 7.20 -10.21 27.28
CA THR A 36 7.22 -8.81 26.89
C THR A 36 6.45 -8.68 25.57
N PRO A 37 5.48 -7.74 25.47
CA PRO A 37 4.80 -7.50 24.20
C PRO A 37 5.85 -7.15 23.13
N PRO A 38 5.88 -7.84 21.98
CA PRO A 38 6.77 -7.42 20.91
C PRO A 38 6.40 -5.98 20.52
N GLY A 39 7.37 -5.07 20.57
CA GLY A 39 7.18 -3.70 20.15
C GLY A 39 6.59 -3.66 18.74
N ILE A 40 5.63 -2.76 18.50
CA ILE A 40 4.95 -2.68 17.20
C ILE A 40 6.00 -2.34 16.13
N PRO A 41 6.26 -3.23 15.16
CA PRO A 41 7.29 -3.00 14.17
C PRO A 41 6.86 -1.84 13.26
N TRP A 42 7.69 -0.80 13.15
CA TRP A 42 7.36 0.44 12.43
C TRP A 42 6.97 0.17 10.97
N ARG A 43 7.58 -0.87 10.38
CA ARG A 43 7.25 -1.41 9.05
C ARG A 43 5.77 -1.75 8.87
N ARG A 44 5.05 -2.14 9.92
CA ARG A 44 3.61 -2.48 9.83
C ARG A 44 2.72 -1.26 9.58
N ILE A 45 3.21 -0.06 9.88
CA ILE A 45 2.46 1.19 9.69
C ILE A 45 2.95 1.93 8.44
N VAL A 46 4.26 1.92 8.18
CA VAL A 46 4.84 2.60 7.02
C VAL A 46 4.41 1.97 5.69
N VAL A 47 4.32 0.63 5.62
CA VAL A 47 3.94 -0.09 4.39
C VAL A 47 2.56 0.31 3.85
N PRO A 48 1.45 0.25 4.63
CA PRO A 48 0.14 0.63 4.09
C PRO A 48 0.07 2.11 3.69
N PHE A 49 0.79 2.99 4.39
CA PHE A 49 0.82 4.42 4.05
C PHE A 49 1.55 4.66 2.72
N ALA A 50 2.65 3.95 2.48
CA ALA A 50 3.38 4.01 1.21
C ALA A 50 2.51 3.51 0.04
N ILE A 51 1.75 2.42 0.24
CA ILE A 51 0.82 1.90 -0.77
C ILE A 51 -0.29 2.93 -1.06
N ALA A 52 -0.90 3.48 -0.02
CA ALA A 52 -1.94 4.50 -0.19
C ALA A 52 -1.41 5.73 -0.96
N GLY A 53 -0.22 6.22 -0.60
CA GLY A 53 0.43 7.32 -1.31
C GLY A 53 0.71 7.01 -2.78
N ALA A 54 1.23 5.83 -3.08
CA ALA A 54 1.51 5.40 -4.46
C ALA A 54 0.24 5.30 -5.31
N VAL A 55 -0.86 4.78 -4.76
CA VAL A 55 -2.15 4.68 -5.46
C VAL A 55 -2.72 6.06 -5.76
N VAL A 56 -2.68 6.99 -4.80
CA VAL A 56 -3.18 8.35 -5.00
C VAL A 56 -2.36 9.09 -6.05
N ALA A 57 -1.03 9.03 -5.96
CA ALA A 57 -0.13 9.66 -6.93
C ALA A 57 -0.32 9.06 -8.34
N GLY A 58 -0.41 7.73 -8.44
CA GLY A 58 -0.66 7.03 -9.70
C GLY A 58 -2.04 7.36 -10.29
N GLY A 59 -3.08 7.42 -9.46
CA GLY A 59 -4.44 7.77 -9.88
C GLY A 59 -4.53 9.19 -10.45
N TRP A 60 -3.95 10.17 -9.75
CA TRP A 60 -3.87 11.54 -10.27
C TRP A 60 -3.01 11.65 -11.54
N GLY A 61 -1.92 10.89 -11.62
CA GLY A 61 -1.10 10.81 -12.84
C GLY A 61 -1.87 10.26 -14.04
N LEU A 62 -2.69 9.23 -13.84
CA LEU A 62 -3.55 8.66 -14.88
C LEU A 62 -4.59 9.69 -15.36
N VAL A 63 -5.27 10.36 -14.41
CA VAL A 63 -6.25 11.41 -14.74
C VAL A 63 -5.60 12.54 -15.53
N ALA A 64 -4.42 13.00 -15.10
CA ALA A 64 -3.66 14.03 -15.81
C ALA A 64 -3.27 13.57 -17.23
N ALA A 65 -2.82 12.33 -17.39
CA ALA A 65 -2.48 11.77 -18.70
C ALA A 65 -3.69 11.69 -19.62
N ILE A 66 -4.86 11.28 -19.10
CA ILE A 66 -6.11 11.24 -19.88
C ILE A 66 -6.52 12.65 -20.29
N CYS A 67 -6.51 13.61 -19.36
CA CYS A 67 -6.80 15.01 -19.68
C CYS A 67 -5.86 15.56 -20.75
N PHE A 68 -4.57 15.27 -20.66
CA PHE A 68 -3.59 15.69 -21.65
C PHE A 68 -3.83 15.08 -23.03
N LEU A 69 -4.15 13.78 -23.10
CA LEU A 69 -4.49 13.12 -24.35
C LEU A 69 -5.75 13.73 -24.99
N LEU A 70 -6.77 14.00 -24.17
CA LEU A 70 -8.02 14.61 -24.62
C LEU A 70 -7.83 16.05 -25.08
N ASP A 71 -7.02 16.84 -24.39
CA ASP A 71 -6.70 18.22 -24.78
C ASP A 71 -5.97 18.27 -26.14
N ALA A 72 -4.95 17.41 -26.32
CA ALA A 72 -4.27 17.26 -27.59
C ALA A 72 -5.20 16.78 -28.72
N ALA A 73 -6.11 15.84 -28.43
CA ALA A 73 -7.11 15.38 -29.38
C ALA A 73 -8.13 16.49 -29.73
N ALA A 74 -8.55 17.31 -28.75
CA ALA A 74 -9.46 18.42 -28.99
C ALA A 74 -8.78 19.54 -29.82
N HIS A 75 -7.50 19.81 -29.58
CA HIS A 75 -6.73 20.78 -30.36
C HIS A 75 -6.58 20.33 -31.82
N THR A 76 -6.32 19.05 -32.06
CA THR A 76 -6.27 18.53 -33.44
C THR A 76 -7.65 18.50 -34.10
N PHE A 77 -8.71 18.14 -33.37
CA PHE A 77 -10.07 18.15 -33.89
C PHE A 77 -10.55 19.56 -34.23
N THR A 78 -10.24 20.56 -33.40
CA THR A 78 -10.57 21.98 -33.66
C THR A 78 -9.77 22.56 -34.81
N VAL A 79 -8.48 22.19 -34.96
CA VAL A 79 -7.69 22.57 -36.14
C VAL A 79 -8.23 21.93 -37.42
N ILE A 80 -8.62 20.66 -37.38
CA ILE A 80 -9.19 19.95 -38.54
C ILE A 80 -10.59 20.50 -38.90
N ALA A 81 -11.44 20.74 -37.91
CA ALA A 81 -12.77 21.32 -38.09
C ALA A 81 -12.72 22.79 -38.53
N GLY A 82 -11.74 23.56 -38.03
CA GLY A 82 -11.49 24.94 -38.44
C GLY A 82 -10.88 25.03 -39.84
N ALA A 83 -10.02 24.08 -40.22
CA ALA A 83 -9.37 24.07 -41.53
C ALA A 83 -10.24 23.54 -42.67
N ALA A 84 -11.25 22.70 -42.39
CA ALA A 84 -12.02 22.07 -43.46
C ALA A 84 -13.56 22.20 -43.35
N GLY A 85 -14.08 23.07 -42.48
CA GLY A 85 -15.54 23.26 -42.31
C GLY A 85 -16.18 22.05 -41.62
N PRO A 86 -17.51 21.92 -41.51
CA PRO A 86 -18.15 20.84 -40.74
C PRO A 86 -17.86 19.48 -41.39
N ILE A 87 -16.78 18.83 -40.96
CA ILE A 87 -16.33 17.54 -41.49
C ILE A 87 -17.21 16.44 -40.89
N GLY A 88 -18.09 15.89 -41.72
CA GLY A 88 -18.73 14.61 -41.44
C GLY A 88 -17.67 13.51 -41.37
N LEU A 89 -17.53 12.88 -40.21
CA LEU A 89 -16.75 11.66 -40.05
C LEU A 89 -17.57 10.47 -40.60
N GLY A 90 -17.03 9.76 -41.60
CA GLY A 90 -17.50 8.43 -41.98
C GLY A 90 -18.66 8.37 -42.99
N GLY A 91 -18.73 9.26 -43.98
CA GLY A 91 -19.67 9.12 -45.11
C GLY A 91 -21.14 9.40 -44.78
N ILE A 92 -21.47 9.67 -43.52
CA ILE A 92 -22.79 10.17 -43.11
C ILE A 92 -22.75 11.70 -43.11
N THR A 93 -22.58 12.29 -44.29
CA THR A 93 -22.94 13.69 -44.49
C THR A 93 -24.44 13.81 -44.27
N LEU A 94 -24.84 14.44 -43.17
CA LEU A 94 -26.22 14.89 -42.96
C LEU A 94 -26.55 15.87 -44.10
N ARG A 95 -27.05 15.35 -45.23
CA ARG A 95 -27.77 16.14 -46.23
C ARG A 95 -29.13 16.50 -45.66
N LEU A 96 -29.14 17.39 -44.67
CA LEU A 96 -30.34 18.13 -44.27
C LEU A 96 -30.20 19.59 -44.70
N ALA A 97 -30.20 19.78 -46.02
CA ALA A 97 -30.71 21.00 -46.63
C ALA A 97 -31.39 20.58 -47.94
N ARG A 98 -32.58 20.00 -47.82
CA ARG A 98 -33.51 19.81 -48.94
C ARG A 98 -33.81 21.19 -49.52
N SER A 99 -33.31 21.51 -50.71
CA SER A 99 -33.77 22.67 -51.46
C SER A 99 -35.18 22.40 -51.97
N LYS A 100 -36.16 23.15 -51.46
CA LYS A 100 -37.48 23.30 -52.06
C LYS A 100 -37.37 24.45 -53.08
N ASN A 101 -37.27 24.12 -54.37
CA ASN A 101 -37.63 25.01 -55.49
C ASN A 101 -38.99 24.47 -55.99
N THR A 102 -40.10 25.20 -55.91
CA THR A 102 -40.54 26.31 -56.79
C THR A 102 -40.34 26.01 -58.26
#